data_AF-A0A821E912-F1
#
_entry.id   AF-A0A821E912-F1
#
_cell.length_a   1.000
_cell.length_b   1.000
_cell.length_c   1.000
_cell.angle_alpha   90.00
_cell.angle_beta   90.00
_cell.angle_gamma   90.00
#
_symmetry.space_group_name_H-M   'P 1'
#
loop_
_entity.id
_entity.type
_entity.pdbx_description
1 polymer ?
#
loop_
_entity_poly.entity_id
_entity_poly.type
_entity_poly.pdbx_seq_one_letter_code
_entity_poly.pdbx_strand_id
1 'polypeptide(L)'
;MNCSNREWTKKSLKKDLIPGAVVMVINATDTLYAEAFGHQSLTPKRHINQYLSEPQKRIFHPDFPSNSVTLRKILSHSASTATSRQTHVTELSIQHTSNWLPQPPGTVIYYSNEGNSLAALVAEKVSNMSYIDYVEAKILKPLGIDNNKIGVRLADFSNIEDLVQHYVYAYNEFSLEVWHEKLPKFNIAKISDFPTWLQIPFYEFSIYPAGVLRMSARSLATCLQMFLNNGSSILRHRTIV
;
A
#
# COMPACT_ATOMS: atom_id res chain seq x y z
N MET A 1 8.17 21.96 14.47
CA MET A 1 7.89 20.56 14.88
C MET A 1 9.20 19.82 15.10
N ASN A 2 9.57 19.60 16.36
CA ASN A 2 10.72 18.75 16.71
C ASN A 2 10.18 17.32 16.78
N CYS A 3 10.51 16.49 15.79
CA CYS A 3 10.06 15.10 15.76
C CYS A 3 10.81 14.34 16.88
N SER A 4 10.15 14.15 18.03
CA SER A 4 10.71 13.55 19.25
C SER A 4 11.31 12.14 19.03
N ASN A 5 10.97 11.49 17.92
CA ASN A 5 11.41 10.14 17.58
C ASN A 5 12.50 10.06 16.49
N ARG A 6 13.07 11.17 16.01
CA ARG A 6 14.00 11.13 14.86
C ARG A 6 15.25 10.27 15.11
N GLU A 7 15.83 10.33 16.30
CA GLU A 7 17.00 9.53 16.66
C GLU A 7 16.65 8.05 16.88
N TRP A 8 15.48 7.76 17.46
CA TRP A 8 14.96 6.39 17.57
C TRP A 8 14.73 5.79 16.18
N THR A 9 14.01 6.49 15.29
CA THR A 9 13.77 6.05 13.91
C THR A 9 15.07 5.80 13.17
N LYS A 10 16.05 6.70 13.26
CA LYS A 10 17.38 6.48 12.66
C LYS A 10 18.10 5.27 13.25
N LYS A 11 18.02 5.05 14.56
CA LYS A 11 18.65 3.91 15.25
C LYS A 11 17.96 2.60 14.90
N SER A 12 16.63 2.58 14.80
CA SER A 12 15.83 1.42 14.38
C SER A 12 16.09 1.09 12.90
N LEU A 13 16.11 2.10 12.01
CA LEU A 13 16.51 1.95 10.61
C LEU A 13 17.94 1.41 10.47
N LYS A 14 18.91 1.92 11.26
CA LYS A 14 20.29 1.40 11.30
C LYS A 14 20.39 -0.03 11.81
N LYS A 15 19.50 -0.43 12.71
CA LYS A 15 19.38 -1.80 13.23
C LYS A 15 18.53 -2.70 12.35
N ASP A 16 18.12 -2.23 11.17
CA ASP A 16 17.32 -2.99 10.23
C ASP A 16 15.91 -3.34 10.75
N LEU A 17 15.46 -2.71 11.84
CA LEU A 17 14.17 -2.91 12.48
C LEU A 17 13.22 -1.78 12.05
N ILE A 18 12.20 -2.12 11.28
CA ILE A 18 11.07 -1.22 11.01
C ILE A 18 9.85 -1.79 11.71
N PRO A 19 9.04 -0.94 12.38
CA PRO A 19 7.73 -1.37 12.84
C PRO A 19 6.92 -2.01 11.71
N GLY A 20 6.42 -3.22 11.91
CA GLY A 20 5.56 -3.91 10.95
C GLY A 20 4.22 -3.20 10.75
N ALA A 21 3.77 -2.48 11.78
CA ALA A 21 2.69 -1.50 11.70
C ALA A 21 2.99 -0.35 12.66
N VAL A 22 2.49 0.84 12.33
CA VAL A 22 2.44 1.95 13.27
C VAL A 22 0.97 2.34 13.40
N VAL A 23 0.43 2.23 14.60
CA VAL A 23 -0.91 2.72 14.91
C VAL A 23 -0.75 4.12 15.47
N MET A 24 -1.27 5.11 14.75
CA MET A 24 -1.39 6.48 15.22
C MET A 24 -2.86 6.86 15.32
N VAL A 25 -3.29 7.28 16.51
CA VAL A 25 -4.57 7.94 16.72
C VAL A 25 -4.28 9.43 16.83
N ILE A 26 -4.89 10.21 15.95
CA ILE A 26 -4.71 11.66 15.88
C ILE A 26 -6.08 12.35 16.00
N ASN A 27 -6.10 13.55 16.58
CA ASN A 27 -7.20 14.51 16.40
C ASN A 27 -6.76 15.59 15.40
N ALA A 28 -7.58 16.64 15.22
CA ALA A 28 -7.31 17.73 14.27
C ALA A 28 -5.90 18.38 14.40
N THR A 29 -5.32 18.41 15.60
CA THR A 29 -4.05 19.08 15.89
C THR A 29 -3.00 18.17 16.53
N ASP A 30 -3.43 17.10 17.21
CA ASP A 30 -2.60 16.35 18.14
C ASP A 30 -2.53 14.87 17.81
N THR A 31 -1.38 14.25 18.07
CA THR A 31 -1.26 12.79 18.12
C THR A 31 -1.66 12.34 19.52
N LEU A 32 -2.82 11.70 19.63
CA LEU A 32 -3.37 11.19 20.88
C LEU A 32 -2.68 9.88 21.31
N TYR A 33 -2.27 9.07 20.34
CA TYR A 33 -1.58 7.81 20.57
C TYR A 33 -0.72 7.47 19.36
N ALA A 34 0.47 6.96 19.59
CA ALA A 34 1.35 6.47 18.54
C ALA A 34 2.15 5.30 19.08
N GLU A 35 1.91 4.11 18.55
CA GLU A 35 2.68 2.93 18.90
C GLU A 35 3.07 2.13 17.66
N ALA A 36 4.32 1.70 17.68
CA ALA A 36 4.95 0.90 16.66
C ALA A 36 4.82 -0.57 17.07
N PHE A 37 4.07 -1.35 16.30
CA PHE A 37 3.85 -2.76 16.54
C PHE A 37 4.72 -3.63 15.63
N GLY A 38 5.38 -4.57 16.26
CA GLY A 38 6.19 -5.58 15.61
C GLY A 38 7.51 -5.05 15.09
N HIS A 39 8.64 -5.61 15.48
CA HIS A 39 9.92 -5.32 14.82
C HIS A 39 10.20 -6.43 13.82
N GLN A 40 10.01 -6.16 12.54
CA GLN A 40 10.59 -7.02 11.53
C GLN A 40 12.00 -6.56 11.25
N SER A 41 12.95 -7.47 11.43
CA SER A 41 14.15 -7.40 10.61
C SER A 41 13.70 -7.57 9.17
N LEU A 42 13.75 -6.51 8.36
CA LEU A 42 13.52 -6.65 6.91
C LEU A 42 14.71 -7.37 6.23
N THR A 43 15.38 -8.32 6.90
CA THR A 43 16.52 -9.07 6.36
C THR A 43 16.08 -10.14 5.37
N PRO A 44 15.35 -9.77 4.32
CA PRO A 44 15.89 -10.02 3.01
C PRO A 44 17.03 -9.04 2.75
N LYS A 45 18.24 -9.42 3.22
CA LYS A 45 19.47 -9.04 2.51
C LYS A 45 19.50 -9.65 1.10
N ARG A 46 18.64 -10.65 0.90
CA ARG A 46 18.50 -11.42 -0.32
C ARG A 46 17.73 -10.63 -1.36
N HIS A 47 18.25 -10.67 -2.58
CA HIS A 47 17.62 -10.07 -3.75
C HIS A 47 16.23 -10.66 -3.98
N ILE A 48 15.28 -9.85 -4.44
CA ILE A 48 13.93 -10.31 -4.81
C ILE A 48 13.92 -11.43 -5.86
N ASN A 49 14.96 -11.54 -6.69
CA ASN A 49 15.07 -12.53 -7.76
C ASN A 49 15.23 -13.96 -7.24
N GLN A 50 15.43 -14.14 -5.94
CA GLN A 50 15.37 -15.47 -5.34
C GLN A 50 13.94 -16.02 -5.25
N TYR A 51 12.94 -15.13 -5.26
CA TYR A 51 11.52 -15.48 -5.29
C TYR A 51 10.96 -15.50 -6.72
N LEU A 52 11.76 -15.06 -7.71
CA LEU A 52 11.39 -14.96 -9.12
C LEU A 52 12.31 -15.90 -9.92
N SER A 53 12.02 -17.21 -9.84
CA SER A 53 12.94 -18.28 -10.28
C SER A 53 13.20 -18.29 -11.79
N GLU A 54 12.25 -17.83 -12.59
CA GLU A 54 12.34 -17.76 -14.04
C GLU A 54 13.28 -16.61 -14.50
N PRO A 55 14.36 -16.89 -15.25
CA PRO A 55 15.35 -15.88 -15.64
C PRO A 55 14.77 -14.63 -16.33
N GLN A 56 13.82 -14.82 -17.25
CA GLN A 56 13.12 -13.76 -17.98
C GLN A 56 12.20 -12.91 -17.11
N LYS A 57 11.89 -13.39 -15.90
CA LYS A 57 11.04 -12.71 -14.89
C LYS A 57 11.86 -12.05 -13.79
N ARG A 58 13.20 -12.10 -13.87
CA ARG A 58 14.07 -11.43 -12.90
C ARG A 58 14.01 -9.92 -13.10
N ILE A 59 13.94 -9.21 -11.98
CA ILE A 59 13.78 -7.77 -11.94
C ILE A 59 15.09 -7.16 -11.47
N PHE A 60 15.58 -6.18 -12.22
CA PHE A 60 16.78 -5.41 -11.91
C PHE A 60 16.48 -3.94 -12.16
N HIS A 61 17.19 -3.07 -11.45
CA HIS A 61 17.22 -1.66 -11.82
C HIS A 61 17.93 -1.53 -13.18
N PRO A 62 17.33 -0.88 -14.19
CA PRO A 62 17.91 -0.83 -15.55
C PRO A 62 19.27 -0.12 -15.58
N ASP A 63 19.40 1.00 -14.87
CA ASP A 63 20.66 1.76 -14.81
C ASP A 63 21.67 1.27 -13.75
N PHE A 64 21.20 0.49 -12.75
CA PHE A 64 22.01 0.01 -11.64
C PHE A 64 21.81 -1.50 -11.40
N PRO A 65 22.05 -2.37 -12.40
CA PRO A 65 21.68 -3.79 -12.34
C PRO A 65 22.47 -4.59 -11.30
N SER A 66 23.65 -4.11 -10.90
CA SER A 66 24.47 -4.72 -9.84
C SER A 66 23.99 -4.37 -8.42
N ASN A 67 23.19 -3.31 -8.27
CA ASN A 67 22.64 -2.90 -6.99
C ASN A 67 21.42 -3.76 -6.65
N SER A 68 21.55 -4.61 -5.64
CA SER A 68 20.47 -5.52 -5.27
C SER A 68 19.18 -4.77 -4.90
N VAL A 69 18.09 -5.15 -5.56
CA VAL A 69 16.73 -4.82 -5.13
C VAL A 69 16.26 -5.91 -4.17
N THR A 70 15.90 -5.53 -2.95
CA THR A 70 15.46 -6.47 -1.91
C THR A 70 14.07 -6.07 -1.41
N LEU A 71 13.34 -7.02 -0.81
CA LEU A 71 12.07 -6.72 -0.16
C LEU A 71 12.22 -5.64 0.92
N ARG A 72 13.38 -5.55 1.60
CA ARG A 72 13.68 -4.43 2.52
C ARG A 72 13.52 -3.11 1.81
N LYS A 73 14.26 -2.93 0.72
CA LYS A 73 14.30 -1.66 -0.01
C LYS A 73 12.92 -1.34 -0.58
N ILE A 74 12.18 -2.34 -1.03
CA ILE A 74 10.82 -2.17 -1.51
C ILE A 74 9.90 -1.67 -0.40
N LEU A 75 9.80 -2.41 0.70
CA LEU A 75 8.89 -2.12 1.82
C LEU A 75 9.29 -0.85 2.59
N SER A 76 10.54 -0.42 2.51
CA SER A 76 11.02 0.84 3.08
C SER A 76 11.03 1.99 2.07
N HIS A 77 10.43 1.84 0.89
CA HIS A 77 10.41 2.85 -0.18
C HIS A 77 11.81 3.37 -0.58
N SER A 78 12.82 2.51 -0.52
CA SER A 78 14.21 2.82 -0.90
C SER A 78 14.74 1.97 -2.05
N ALA A 79 13.87 1.26 -2.77
CA ALA A 79 14.24 0.48 -3.95
C ALA A 79 14.54 1.33 -5.18
N SER A 80 14.34 2.65 -5.09
CA SER A 80 14.34 3.57 -6.23
C SER A 80 13.27 3.26 -7.27
N THR A 81 12.18 2.60 -6.88
CA THR A 81 11.00 2.48 -7.75
C THR A 81 10.32 3.83 -7.83
N ALA A 82 10.02 4.30 -9.03
CA ALA A 82 9.29 5.54 -9.25
C ALA A 82 7.82 5.36 -8.86
N THR A 83 7.08 6.49 -8.81
CA THR A 83 5.61 6.44 -8.81
C THR A 83 5.13 6.66 -10.23
N SER A 84 4.71 5.60 -10.90
CA SER A 84 3.97 5.69 -12.16
C SER A 84 2.47 5.70 -11.84
N ARG A 85 1.60 5.89 -12.84
CA ARG A 85 0.13 5.75 -12.64
C ARG A 85 -0.35 4.33 -12.97
N GLN A 86 0.54 3.33 -12.97
CA GLN A 86 0.17 1.97 -13.36
C GLN A 86 -0.69 1.32 -12.28
N THR A 87 -1.80 0.74 -12.74
CA THR A 87 -2.83 0.15 -11.88
C THR A 87 -2.46 -1.25 -11.40
N HIS A 88 -1.54 -1.93 -12.09
CA HIS A 88 -0.99 -3.24 -11.72
C HIS A 88 0.44 -3.39 -12.23
N VAL A 89 1.34 -3.87 -11.37
CA VAL A 89 2.73 -4.15 -11.73
C VAL A 89 2.87 -5.62 -12.10
N THR A 90 3.44 -5.89 -13.28
CA THR A 90 3.85 -7.22 -13.73
C THR A 90 5.36 -7.27 -13.89
N GLU A 91 5.94 -8.47 -14.05
CA GLU A 91 7.38 -8.61 -14.32
C GLU A 91 7.82 -7.87 -15.58
N LEU A 92 6.94 -7.76 -16.58
CA LEU A 92 7.20 -7.02 -17.81
C LEU A 92 7.05 -5.51 -17.60
N SER A 93 6.00 -5.08 -16.91
CA SER A 93 5.76 -3.64 -16.74
C SER A 93 6.81 -2.97 -15.86
N ILE A 94 7.29 -3.65 -14.80
CA ILE A 94 8.28 -3.06 -13.90
C ILE A 94 9.67 -2.87 -14.54
N GLN A 95 9.98 -3.56 -15.63
CA GLN A 95 11.28 -3.43 -16.30
C GLN A 95 11.43 -2.13 -17.09
N HIS A 96 10.33 -1.40 -17.35
CA HIS A 96 10.41 -0.09 -18.00
C HIS A 96 11.18 0.91 -17.13
N THR A 97 12.12 1.64 -17.74
CA THR A 97 12.96 2.64 -17.07
C THR A 97 12.16 3.72 -16.36
N SER A 98 10.97 4.07 -16.87
CA SER A 98 10.04 5.02 -16.24
C SER A 98 9.55 4.59 -14.86
N ASN A 99 9.68 3.31 -14.51
CA ASN A 99 9.30 2.77 -13.20
C ASN A 99 10.44 2.81 -12.18
N TRP A 100 11.57 3.41 -12.55
CA TRP A 100 12.74 3.56 -11.69
C TRP A 100 13.19 5.02 -11.66
N LEU A 101 13.64 5.47 -10.49
CA LEU A 101 14.33 6.74 -10.34
C LEU A 101 15.77 6.58 -10.83
N PRO A 102 16.41 7.63 -11.35
CA PRO A 102 17.82 7.58 -11.75
C PRO A 102 18.76 7.63 -10.53
N GLN A 103 18.53 6.74 -9.55
CA GLN A 103 19.27 6.64 -8.29
C GLN A 103 19.49 5.18 -7.91
N PRO A 104 20.68 4.77 -7.43
CA PRO A 104 20.92 3.39 -7.05
C PRO A 104 19.96 2.91 -5.93
N PRO A 105 19.44 1.67 -5.99
CA PRO A 105 18.61 1.12 -4.93
C PRO A 105 19.29 1.23 -3.55
N GLY A 106 18.64 1.92 -2.62
CA GLY A 106 19.04 2.14 -1.24
C GLY A 106 19.62 3.53 -0.93
N THR A 107 19.80 4.41 -1.93
CA THR A 107 20.39 5.74 -1.72
C THR A 107 19.35 6.84 -1.46
N VAL A 108 18.10 6.60 -1.82
CA VAL A 108 16.98 7.55 -1.64
C VAL A 108 15.80 6.84 -0.98
N ILE A 109 15.01 7.59 -0.22
CA ILE A 109 13.68 7.17 0.23
C ILE A 109 12.67 7.96 -0.59
N TYR A 110 11.87 7.28 -1.40
CA TYR A 110 10.86 7.85 -2.28
C TYR A 110 9.61 6.97 -2.28
N TYR A 111 8.49 7.54 -1.86
CA TYR A 111 7.21 6.82 -1.83
C TYR A 111 6.87 6.27 -3.21
N SER A 112 6.44 5.01 -3.26
CA SER A 112 6.19 4.30 -4.51
C SER A 112 5.12 3.23 -4.34
N ASN A 113 4.01 3.41 -5.04
CA ASN A 113 2.95 2.41 -5.14
C ASN A 113 3.44 1.18 -5.91
N GLU A 114 4.27 1.37 -6.93
CA GLU A 114 4.89 0.32 -7.73
C GLU A 114 5.77 -0.58 -6.90
N GLY A 115 6.51 -0.01 -5.93
CA GLY A 115 7.23 -0.77 -4.93
C GLY A 115 6.28 -1.71 -4.17
N ASN A 116 5.17 -1.19 -3.64
CA ASN A 116 4.18 -2.01 -2.93
C ASN A 116 3.57 -3.09 -3.83
N SER A 117 3.26 -2.76 -5.08
CA SER A 117 2.78 -3.72 -6.08
C SER A 117 3.80 -4.80 -6.40
N LEU A 118 5.10 -4.47 -6.40
CA LEU A 118 6.17 -5.45 -6.54
C LEU A 118 6.27 -6.37 -5.31
N ALA A 119 6.03 -5.87 -4.09
CA ALA A 119 5.95 -6.73 -2.91
C ALA A 119 4.76 -7.71 -2.99
N ALA A 120 3.61 -7.25 -3.46
CA ALA A 120 2.45 -8.10 -3.71
C ALA A 120 2.75 -9.19 -4.74
N LEU A 121 3.39 -8.85 -5.86
CA LEU A 121 3.82 -9.82 -6.87
C LEU A 121 4.74 -10.90 -6.27
N VAL A 122 5.67 -10.52 -5.39
CA VAL A 122 6.52 -11.51 -4.68
C VAL A 122 5.66 -12.44 -3.81
N ALA A 123 4.65 -11.92 -3.11
CA ALA A 123 3.74 -12.75 -2.32
C ALA A 123 2.97 -13.74 -3.22
N GLU A 124 2.53 -13.32 -4.41
CA GLU A 124 1.88 -14.19 -5.39
C GLU A 124 2.79 -15.34 -5.83
N LYS A 125 4.04 -15.02 -6.19
CA LYS A 125 4.99 -16.06 -6.64
C LYS A 125 5.38 -17.05 -5.55
N VAL A 126 5.55 -16.58 -4.31
CA VAL A 126 5.91 -17.45 -3.19
C VAL A 126 4.74 -18.33 -2.77
N SER A 127 3.51 -17.80 -2.81
CA SER A 127 2.31 -18.53 -2.36
C SER A 127 1.64 -19.37 -3.45
N ASN A 128 1.92 -19.06 -4.73
CA ASN A 128 1.18 -19.58 -5.88
C ASN A 128 -0.34 -19.27 -5.80
N MET A 129 -0.68 -18.10 -5.25
CA MET A 129 -2.03 -17.57 -5.14
C MET A 129 -2.08 -16.19 -5.80
N SER A 130 -3.24 -15.74 -6.28
CA SER A 130 -3.38 -14.31 -6.57
C SER A 130 -3.25 -13.50 -5.28
N TYR A 131 -2.88 -12.23 -5.37
CA TYR A 131 -2.65 -11.44 -4.15
C TYR A 131 -3.94 -11.27 -3.34
N ILE A 132 -5.09 -11.15 -4.01
CA ILE A 132 -6.39 -11.07 -3.32
C ILE A 132 -6.71 -12.38 -2.61
N ASP A 133 -6.53 -13.53 -3.26
CA ASP A 133 -6.75 -14.84 -2.62
C ASP A 133 -5.81 -15.05 -1.44
N TYR A 134 -4.56 -14.59 -1.55
CA TYR A 134 -3.60 -14.64 -0.46
C TYR A 134 -4.07 -13.80 0.73
N VAL A 135 -4.47 -12.55 0.51
CA VAL A 135 -5.00 -11.67 1.56
C VAL A 135 -6.24 -12.30 2.22
N GLU A 136 -7.16 -12.81 1.43
CA GLU A 136 -8.35 -13.48 1.93
C GLU A 136 -8.03 -14.71 2.79
N ALA A 137 -7.24 -15.64 2.25
CA ALA A 137 -6.98 -16.92 2.90
C ALA A 137 -6.01 -16.83 4.08
N LYS A 138 -5.04 -15.90 4.04
CA LYS A 138 -3.94 -15.82 5.01
C LYS A 138 -4.07 -14.66 5.99
N ILE A 139 -4.94 -13.68 5.72
CA ILE A 139 -5.12 -12.50 6.58
C ILE A 139 -6.58 -12.37 7.02
N LEU A 140 -7.53 -12.24 6.10
CA LEU A 140 -8.91 -11.89 6.44
C LEU A 140 -9.65 -13.04 7.14
N LYS A 141 -9.61 -14.24 6.55
CA LYS A 141 -10.28 -15.43 7.10
C LYS A 141 -9.73 -15.83 8.49
N PRO A 142 -8.40 -15.84 8.75
CA PRO A 142 -7.88 -16.07 10.10
C PRO A 142 -8.32 -15.04 11.14
N LEU A 143 -8.63 -13.80 10.73
CA LEU A 143 -9.18 -12.76 11.60
C LEU A 143 -10.70 -12.85 11.79
N GLY A 144 -11.36 -13.82 11.16
CA GLY A 144 -12.82 -13.92 11.17
C GLY A 144 -13.50 -12.75 10.45
N ILE A 145 -12.81 -12.09 9.52
CA ILE A 145 -13.37 -11.02 8.72
C ILE A 145 -14.12 -11.63 7.53
N ASP A 146 -15.37 -11.22 7.34
CA ASP A 146 -16.23 -11.66 6.25
C ASP A 146 -15.76 -11.09 4.91
N ASN A 147 -15.35 -11.98 3.99
CA ASN A 147 -14.88 -11.60 2.66
C ASN A 147 -15.98 -10.93 1.81
N ASN A 148 -17.27 -11.19 2.08
CA ASN A 148 -18.37 -10.52 1.38
C ASN A 148 -18.50 -9.03 1.73
N LYS A 149 -17.76 -8.56 2.75
CA LYS A 149 -17.74 -7.16 3.21
C LYS A 149 -16.43 -6.45 2.88
N ILE A 150 -15.62 -7.07 2.01
CA ILE A 150 -14.33 -6.53 1.56
C ILE A 150 -14.31 -6.59 0.05
N GLY A 151 -13.73 -5.57 -0.58
CA GLY A 151 -13.64 -5.53 -2.03
C GLY A 151 -12.69 -4.47 -2.56
N VAL A 152 -12.27 -4.68 -3.80
CA VAL A 152 -11.38 -3.80 -4.57
C VAL A 152 -12.13 -3.14 -5.74
N ARG A 153 -13.28 -3.67 -6.14
CA ARG A 153 -14.12 -3.17 -7.23
C ARG A 153 -15.56 -3.08 -6.76
N LEU A 154 -16.39 -2.27 -7.43
CA LEU A 154 -17.83 -2.25 -7.16
C LEU A 154 -18.46 -3.64 -7.31
N ALA A 155 -18.02 -4.40 -8.32
CA ALA A 155 -18.51 -5.76 -8.58
C ALA A 155 -18.21 -6.78 -7.48
N ASP A 156 -17.30 -6.46 -6.54
CA ASP A 156 -16.98 -7.35 -5.43
C ASP A 156 -18.03 -7.28 -4.31
N PHE A 157 -18.94 -6.29 -4.35
CA PHE A 157 -19.96 -6.09 -3.33
C PHE A 157 -21.33 -6.56 -3.81
N SER A 158 -21.96 -7.43 -3.02
CA SER A 158 -23.31 -7.93 -3.29
C SER A 158 -24.42 -6.91 -3.00
N ASN A 159 -24.15 -5.96 -2.10
CA ASN A 159 -25.07 -4.90 -1.73
C ASN A 159 -24.39 -3.53 -1.85
N ILE A 160 -24.77 -2.77 -2.87
CA ILE A 160 -24.22 -1.43 -3.11
C ILE A 160 -24.67 -0.41 -2.05
N GLU A 161 -25.75 -0.69 -1.31
CA GLU A 161 -26.25 0.21 -0.26
C GLU A 161 -25.32 0.25 0.97
N ASP A 162 -24.46 -0.77 1.13
CA ASP A 162 -23.45 -0.80 2.19
C ASP A 162 -22.22 0.06 1.84
N LEU A 163 -22.16 0.61 0.63
CA LEU A 163 -21.05 1.43 0.15
C LEU A 163 -21.28 2.91 0.43
N VAL A 164 -20.19 3.61 0.77
CA VAL A 164 -20.23 5.04 1.08
C VAL A 164 -19.94 5.86 -0.16
N GLN A 165 -20.71 6.92 -0.37
CA GLN A 165 -20.40 7.84 -1.45
C GLN A 165 -19.17 8.68 -1.09
N HIS A 166 -18.30 8.92 -2.08
CA HIS A 166 -17.15 9.77 -1.90
C HIS A 166 -17.34 11.16 -2.49
N TYR A 167 -16.73 12.14 -1.82
CA TYR A 167 -16.83 13.54 -2.18
C TYR A 167 -15.46 14.22 -2.14
N VAL A 168 -15.25 15.18 -3.05
CA VAL A 168 -14.10 16.09 -3.03
C VAL A 168 -14.59 17.52 -3.03
N TYR A 169 -14.02 18.36 -2.19
CA TYR A 169 -14.36 19.78 -2.14
C TYR A 169 -13.88 20.49 -3.39
N ALA A 170 -14.74 21.32 -3.98
CA ALA A 170 -14.45 22.12 -5.15
C ALA A 170 -14.81 23.58 -4.88
N TYR A 171 -13.83 24.45 -5.06
CA TYR A 171 -13.98 25.88 -4.78
C TYR A 171 -14.68 26.62 -5.93
N ASN A 172 -14.49 26.16 -7.17
CA ASN A 172 -14.95 26.81 -8.39
C ASN A 172 -15.06 25.81 -9.54
N GLU A 173 -15.58 26.27 -10.68
CA GLU A 173 -15.74 25.49 -11.92
C GLU A 173 -14.42 24.84 -12.39
N PHE A 174 -13.30 25.56 -12.28
CA PHE A 174 -11.98 25.04 -12.63
C PHE A 174 -11.62 23.76 -11.84
N SER A 175 -12.03 23.66 -10.57
CA SER A 175 -11.81 22.46 -9.77
C SER A 175 -12.57 21.25 -10.34
N LEU A 176 -13.78 21.48 -10.87
CA LEU A 176 -14.60 20.46 -11.53
C LEU A 176 -13.99 20.03 -12.87
N GLU A 177 -13.52 20.97 -13.69
CA GLU A 177 -12.85 20.71 -14.96
C GLU A 177 -11.63 19.80 -14.80
N VAL A 178 -10.79 20.07 -13.79
CA VAL A 178 -9.62 19.23 -13.47
C VAL A 178 -10.01 17.78 -13.18
N TRP A 179 -11.14 17.56 -12.52
CA TRP A 179 -11.61 16.22 -12.24
C TRP A 179 -12.20 15.54 -13.47
N HIS A 180 -12.95 16.26 -14.32
CA HIS A 180 -13.41 15.72 -15.60
C HIS A 180 -12.25 15.37 -16.54
N GLU A 181 -11.17 16.17 -16.56
CA GLU A 181 -9.97 15.84 -17.35
C GLU A 181 -9.28 14.57 -16.83
N LYS A 182 -9.17 14.42 -15.51
CA LYS A 182 -8.55 13.23 -14.89
C LYS A 182 -9.39 11.97 -15.04
N LEU A 183 -10.71 12.12 -15.08
CA LEU A 183 -11.69 11.04 -15.00
C LEU A 183 -12.78 11.21 -16.07
N PRO A 184 -12.43 11.27 -17.37
CA PRO A 184 -13.37 11.66 -18.43
C PRO A 184 -14.50 10.65 -18.65
N LYS A 185 -14.33 9.41 -18.16
CA LYS A 185 -15.33 8.34 -18.26
C LYS A 185 -16.30 8.29 -17.08
N PHE A 186 -16.12 9.14 -16.08
CA PHE A 186 -16.85 9.06 -14.83
C PHE A 186 -17.86 10.20 -14.71
N ASN A 187 -19.04 9.86 -14.20
CA ASN A 187 -20.07 10.83 -13.90
C ASN A 187 -19.72 11.57 -12.61
N ILE A 188 -19.17 12.77 -12.75
CA ILE A 188 -18.82 13.65 -11.63
C ILE A 188 -19.88 14.74 -11.55
N ALA A 189 -20.60 14.78 -10.44
CA ALA A 189 -21.70 15.71 -10.23
C ALA A 189 -21.39 16.65 -9.07
N LYS A 190 -21.66 17.95 -9.24
CA LYS A 190 -21.72 18.90 -8.12
C LYS A 190 -23.03 18.70 -7.35
N ILE A 191 -22.99 18.80 -6.02
CA ILE A 191 -24.19 18.66 -5.19
C ILE A 191 -24.91 20.00 -4.95
N SER A 192 -24.24 21.13 -5.17
CA SER A 192 -24.77 22.50 -5.04
C SER A 192 -23.96 23.49 -5.87
N ASP A 193 -24.32 24.77 -5.82
CA ASP A 193 -23.49 25.85 -6.36
C ASP A 193 -22.18 26.00 -5.58
N PHE A 194 -21.16 26.54 -6.26
CA PHE A 194 -19.82 26.70 -5.69
C PHE A 194 -19.79 27.74 -4.55
N PRO A 195 -18.94 27.52 -3.52
CA PRO A 195 -18.13 26.34 -3.30
C PRO A 195 -18.99 25.12 -2.89
N THR A 196 -18.63 23.93 -3.37
CA THR A 196 -19.47 22.73 -3.22
C THR A 196 -18.62 21.47 -3.04
N TRP A 197 -19.30 20.33 -2.88
CA TRP A 197 -18.70 19.00 -2.95
C TRP A 197 -19.05 18.36 -4.29
N LEU A 198 -18.05 17.71 -4.89
CA LEU A 198 -18.21 16.89 -6.09
C LEU A 198 -18.34 15.43 -5.68
N GLN A 199 -19.37 14.76 -6.15
CA GLN A 199 -19.52 13.32 -6.01
C GLN A 199 -18.53 12.63 -6.96
N ILE A 200 -17.60 11.84 -6.40
CA ILE A 200 -16.55 11.15 -7.16
C ILE A 200 -16.69 9.63 -6.99
N PRO A 201 -16.69 8.83 -8.07
CA PRO A 201 -16.75 7.37 -7.98
C PRO A 201 -15.38 6.76 -7.68
N PHE A 202 -14.82 6.98 -6.48
CA PHE A 202 -13.51 6.41 -6.12
C PHE A 202 -13.48 4.87 -6.11
N TYR A 203 -14.62 4.18 -6.13
CA TYR A 203 -14.66 2.72 -6.25
C TYR A 203 -14.02 2.16 -7.53
N GLU A 204 -13.87 3.02 -8.54
CA GLU A 204 -13.35 2.66 -9.87
C GLU A 204 -11.87 3.05 -10.06
N PHE A 205 -11.24 3.65 -9.04
CA PHE A 205 -9.80 3.87 -9.03
C PHE A 205 -9.07 2.57 -8.75
N SER A 206 -8.26 2.11 -9.71
CA SER A 206 -7.43 0.92 -9.56
C SER A 206 -6.00 1.31 -9.19
N ILE A 207 -5.69 1.37 -7.91
CA ILE A 207 -4.29 1.39 -7.42
C ILE A 207 -3.95 0.12 -6.62
N TYR A 208 -4.85 -0.86 -6.63
CA TYR A 208 -4.63 -2.14 -5.98
C TYR A 208 -3.49 -2.89 -6.68
N PRO A 209 -2.57 -3.55 -5.96
CA PRO A 209 -2.59 -3.84 -4.52
C PRO A 209 -1.96 -2.79 -3.61
N ALA A 210 -1.48 -1.66 -4.15
CA ALA A 210 -0.88 -0.58 -3.38
C ALA A 210 -1.88 0.28 -2.59
N GLY A 211 -3.19 0.06 -2.77
CA GLY A 211 -4.26 0.73 -2.04
C GLY A 211 -5.64 0.20 -2.41
N VAL A 212 -6.69 0.94 -2.03
CA VAL A 212 -8.11 0.75 -2.40
C VAL A 212 -8.79 -0.57 -1.98
N LEU A 213 -8.20 -1.35 -1.07
CA LEU A 213 -8.97 -2.36 -0.35
C LEU A 213 -10.02 -1.66 0.52
N ARG A 214 -11.30 -1.87 0.22
CA ARG A 214 -12.40 -1.33 1.03
C ARG A 214 -12.86 -2.37 2.02
N MET A 215 -13.13 -1.92 3.24
CA MET A 215 -13.67 -2.72 4.32
C MET A 215 -14.44 -1.81 5.29
N SER A 216 -15.31 -2.40 6.10
CA SER A 216 -15.98 -1.66 7.17
C SER A 216 -14.99 -1.19 8.25
N ALA A 217 -15.34 -0.14 8.99
CA ALA A 217 -14.56 0.30 10.16
C ALA A 217 -14.39 -0.81 11.21
N ARG A 218 -15.38 -1.71 11.34
CA ARG A 218 -15.31 -2.87 12.24
C ARG A 218 -14.25 -3.87 11.78
N SER A 219 -14.20 -4.18 10.48
CA SER A 219 -13.17 -5.06 9.89
C SER A 219 -11.78 -4.47 10.08
N LEU A 220 -11.63 -3.15 9.85
CA LEU A 220 -10.36 -2.45 10.08
C LEU A 220 -9.95 -2.50 11.56
N ALA A 221 -10.90 -2.32 12.48
CA ALA A 221 -10.64 -2.43 13.92
C ALA A 221 -10.14 -3.84 14.30
N THR A 222 -10.67 -4.90 13.69
CA THR A 222 -10.15 -6.26 13.87
C THR A 222 -8.71 -6.41 13.39
N CYS A 223 -8.37 -5.84 12.22
CA CYS A 223 -6.97 -5.80 11.74
C CYS A 223 -6.05 -5.05 12.70
N LEU A 224 -6.49 -3.91 13.25
CA LEU A 224 -5.71 -3.14 14.23
C LEU A 224 -5.54 -3.90 15.56
N GLN A 225 -6.58 -4.59 16.03
CA GLN A 225 -6.51 -5.44 17.22
C GLN A 225 -5.50 -6.59 17.06
N MET A 226 -5.36 -7.16 15.86
CA MET A 226 -4.33 -8.17 15.61
C MET A 226 -2.93 -7.63 15.91
N PHE A 227 -2.61 -6.39 15.50
CA PHE A 227 -1.32 -5.77 15.82
C PHE A 227 -1.16 -5.50 17.33
N LEU A 228 -2.20 -4.98 17.97
CA LEU A 228 -2.22 -4.71 19.42
C LEU A 228 -2.03 -6.00 20.25
N ASN A 229 -2.53 -7.12 19.75
CA ASN A 229 -2.41 -8.43 20.40
C ASN A 229 -1.15 -9.19 19.95
N ASN A 230 -0.05 -8.49 19.67
CA ASN A 230 1.23 -9.06 19.24
C ASN A 230 1.10 -10.02 18.05
N GLY A 231 0.20 -9.70 17.11
CA GLY A 231 -0.06 -10.51 15.92
C GLY A 231 -0.57 -11.92 16.20
N SER A 232 -1.00 -12.20 17.43
CA SER A 232 -1.64 -13.47 17.80
C SER A 232 -2.79 -13.75 16.82
N SER A 233 -2.82 -14.98 16.28
CA SER A 233 -3.62 -15.50 15.14
C SER A 233 -2.96 -15.54 13.76
N ILE A 234 -1.99 -14.67 13.42
CA ILE A 234 -1.40 -14.62 12.05
C ILE A 234 0.12 -14.59 12.06
N LEU A 235 0.73 -13.77 12.90
CA LEU A 235 2.16 -13.52 12.88
C LEU A 235 2.84 -14.41 13.93
N ARG A 236 4.02 -14.94 13.58
CA ARG A 236 4.84 -15.67 14.57
C ARG A 236 5.33 -14.66 15.61
N HIS A 237 5.34 -15.03 16.88
CA HIS A 237 5.78 -14.14 17.97
C HIS A 237 7.17 -13.51 17.73
N ARG A 238 8.10 -14.25 17.12
CA ARG A 238 9.46 -13.79 16.74
C ARG A 238 9.51 -12.78 15.57
N THR A 239 8.38 -12.52 14.93
CA THR A 239 8.24 -11.55 13.84
C THR A 239 7.88 -10.17 14.38
N ILE A 240 7.54 -10.08 15.67
CA ILE A 240 7.02 -8.88 16.32
C ILE A 240 7.94 -8.38 17.45
N VAL A 241 8.70 -9.27 18.08
CA VAL A 241 9.68 -8.93 19.12
C VAL A 241 11.06 -8.71 18.54
#